data_AF-A0A655F9Y8-F1
#
_entry.id   AF-A0A655F9Y8-F1
#
_cell.length_a   1.000
_cell.length_b   1.000
_cell.length_c   1.000
_cell.angle_alpha   90.00
_cell.angle_beta   90.00
_cell.angle_gamma   90.00
#
_symmetry.space_group_name_H-M   'P 1'
#
loop_
_entity.id
_entity.type
_entity.pdbx_description
1 polymer ?
#
loop_
_entity_poly.entity_id
_entity_poly.type
_entity_poly.pdbx_seq_one_letter_code
_entity_poly.pdbx_strand_id
1 'polypeptide(L)'
;MCKACHGVAILADNIEPILYHIVAERLAMPDAVDLLRREIHDAAEAETIRLELETLYGELDRLAVERAEGLLTARQVKISTDIVNAKITKLQARQQDQERLRVFDGIPLGTPQVAGMIAELSPDRFRAVLDVLAEVVVQPVGKSGRIFNPERVQVNWR
;
A
#
# COMPACT_ATOMS: atom_id res chain seq x y z
N MET A 1 -12.99 6.44 -28.32
CA MET A 1 -13.45 6.82 -26.97
C MET A 1 -13.22 5.62 -26.05
N CYS A 2 -12.42 5.75 -24.99
CA CYS A 2 -12.21 4.65 -24.04
C CYS A 2 -13.53 4.36 -23.32
N LYS A 3 -13.97 3.10 -23.33
CA LYS A 3 -15.26 2.69 -22.75
C LYS A 3 -15.25 2.68 -21.22
N ALA A 4 -14.08 2.67 -20.59
CA ALA A 4 -13.94 2.68 -19.13
C ALA A 4 -14.00 4.10 -18.54
N CYS A 5 -13.31 5.08 -19.15
CA CYS A 5 -13.30 6.46 -18.66
C CYS A 5 -14.34 7.37 -19.33
N HIS A 6 -15.15 6.85 -20.26
CA HIS A 6 -16.17 7.60 -21.02
C HIS A 6 -15.65 8.88 -21.72
N GLY A 7 -14.34 9.01 -21.95
CA GLY A 7 -13.73 10.23 -22.51
C GLY A 7 -13.71 11.42 -21.54
N VAL A 8 -13.82 11.18 -20.23
CA VAL A 8 -13.69 12.21 -19.21
C VAL A 8 -12.21 12.52 -19.00
N ALA A 9 -11.84 13.79 -19.20
CA ALA A 9 -10.54 14.33 -18.82
C ALA A 9 -10.75 15.36 -17.70
N ILE A 10 -9.99 15.26 -16.62
CA ILE A 10 -10.04 16.21 -15.52
C ILE A 10 -8.63 16.76 -15.30
N LEU A 11 -8.55 18.08 -15.13
CA LEU A 11 -7.30 18.78 -14.89
C LEU A 11 -6.86 18.54 -13.44
N ALA A 12 -5.58 18.19 -13.26
CA ALA A 12 -4.96 17.97 -11.96
C ALA A 12 -5.11 19.20 -11.05
N ASP A 13 -4.87 20.40 -11.60
CA ASP A 13 -4.97 21.70 -10.91
C ASP A 13 -6.33 21.94 -10.22
N ASN A 14 -7.41 21.30 -10.69
CA ASN A 14 -8.72 21.43 -10.08
C ASN A 14 -8.95 20.47 -8.90
N ILE A 15 -8.28 19.30 -8.90
CA ILE A 15 -8.51 18.23 -7.92
C ILE A 15 -7.43 18.25 -6.84
N GLU A 16 -6.16 18.37 -7.24
CA GLU A 16 -5.02 18.23 -6.34
C GLU A 16 -5.10 19.17 -5.13
N PRO A 17 -5.41 20.48 -5.25
CA PRO A 17 -5.54 21.36 -4.08
C PRO A 17 -6.62 20.90 -3.09
N ILE A 18 -7.74 20.35 -3.60
CA ILE A 18 -8.83 19.83 -2.78
C ILE A 18 -8.35 18.61 -2.00
N LEU A 19 -7.66 17.68 -2.68
CA LEU A 19 -7.14 16.48 -2.03
C LEU A 19 -6.05 16.80 -1.01
N TYR A 20 -5.12 17.69 -1.33
CA TYR A 20 -4.09 18.13 -0.39
C TYR A 20 -4.70 18.70 0.88
N HIS A 21 -5.72 19.55 0.75
CA HIS A 21 -6.39 20.15 1.90
C HIS A 21 -7.13 19.12 2.75
N ILE A 22 -7.96 18.27 2.13
CA ILE A 22 -8.75 17.25 2.85
C ILE A 22 -7.85 16.23 3.55
N VAL A 23 -6.77 15.77 2.90
CA VAL A 23 -5.81 14.84 3.50
C VAL A 23 -5.07 15.49 4.67
N ALA A 24 -4.63 16.74 4.52
CA ALA A 24 -3.95 17.47 5.58
C ALA A 24 -4.86 17.66 6.80
N GLU A 25 -6.13 18.03 6.60
CA GLU A 25 -7.10 18.16 7.69
C GLU A 25 -7.34 16.82 8.40
N ARG A 26 -7.52 15.73 7.65
CA ARG A 26 -7.72 14.40 8.23
C ARG A 26 -6.53 13.96 9.06
N LEU A 27 -5.32 14.15 8.55
CA LEU A 27 -4.08 13.75 9.24
C LEU A 27 -3.72 14.69 10.41
N ALA A 28 -4.26 15.91 10.45
CA ALA A 28 -4.13 16.82 11.59
C ALA A 28 -5.07 16.46 12.75
N MET A 29 -6.08 15.61 12.54
CA MET A 29 -6.99 15.18 13.59
C MET A 29 -6.25 14.30 14.63
N PRO A 30 -6.58 14.40 15.94
CA PRO A 30 -5.88 13.65 16.99
C PRO A 30 -5.93 12.12 16.83
N ASP A 31 -6.96 11.58 16.16
CA ASP A 31 -7.12 10.15 15.87
C ASP A 31 -6.14 9.65 14.80
N ALA A 32 -5.53 10.55 14.01
CA ALA A 32 -4.52 10.18 13.01
C ALA A 32 -3.29 9.51 13.64
N VAL A 33 -2.99 9.78 14.91
CA VAL A 33 -1.88 9.13 15.64
C VAL A 33 -2.08 7.61 15.74
N ASP A 34 -3.32 7.13 15.71
CA ASP A 34 -3.58 5.69 15.71
C ASP A 34 -3.17 5.02 14.39
N LEU A 35 -3.00 5.76 13.30
CA LEU A 35 -2.43 5.25 12.05
C LEU A 35 -0.94 4.91 12.20
N LEU A 36 -0.16 5.77 12.86
CA LEU A 36 1.25 5.49 13.19
C LEU A 36 1.38 4.27 14.10
N ARG A 37 0.46 4.10 15.06
CA ARG A 37 0.46 2.91 15.93
C ARG A 37 0.25 1.62 15.13
N ARG A 38 -0.67 1.63 14.15
CA ARG A 38 -0.86 0.49 13.24
C ARG A 38 0.42 0.20 12.44
N GLU A 39 1.05 1.23 11.87
CA GLU A 39 2.31 1.10 11.12
C GLU A 39 3.46 0.52 11.97
N ILE A 40 3.56 0.91 13.25
CA ILE A 40 4.56 0.34 14.18
C ILE A 40 4.28 -1.14 14.46
N HIS A 41 3.01 -1.52 14.65
CA HIS A 41 2.64 -2.93 14.81
C HIS A 41 2.94 -3.75 13.56
N ASP A 42 2.69 -3.17 12.37
CA ASP A 42 3.02 -3.78 11.09
C ASP A 42 4.53 -3.96 10.89
N ALA A 43 5.37 -3.07 11.45
CA ALA A 43 6.82 -3.22 11.40
C ALA A 43 7.34 -4.43 12.18
N ALA A 44 6.73 -4.75 13.33
CA ALA A 44 7.05 -5.96 14.08
C ALA A 44 6.62 -7.21 13.31
N GLU A 45 5.45 -7.17 12.67
CA GLU A 45 4.96 -8.24 11.81
C GLU A 45 5.87 -8.44 10.58
N ALA A 46 6.34 -7.35 9.96
CA ALA A 46 7.27 -7.40 8.84
C ALA A 46 8.59 -8.10 9.20
N GLU A 47 9.10 -7.85 10.41
CA GLU A 47 10.30 -8.55 10.90
C GLU A 47 10.04 -10.06 11.11
N THR A 48 8.86 -10.42 11.62
CA THR A 48 8.50 -11.85 11.73
C THR A 48 8.41 -12.53 10.37
N ILE A 49 7.82 -11.87 9.37
CA ILE A 49 7.74 -12.39 8.00
C ILE A 49 9.14 -12.56 7.40
N ARG A 50 10.05 -11.60 7.65
CA ARG A 50 11.44 -11.68 7.18
C ARG A 50 12.16 -12.91 7.75
N LEU A 51 12.04 -13.14 9.06
CA LEU A 51 12.64 -14.30 9.74
C LEU A 51 12.04 -15.63 9.25
N GLU A 52 10.73 -15.67 9.03
CA GLU A 52 10.06 -16.85 8.46
C GLU A 52 10.54 -17.15 7.04
N LEU A 53 10.69 -16.12 6.19
CA LEU A 53 11.23 -16.27 4.84
C LEU A 53 12.66 -16.82 4.86
N GLU A 54 13.54 -16.29 5.71
CA GLU A 54 14.90 -16.78 5.88
C GLU A 54 14.92 -18.26 6.29
N THR A 55 14.02 -18.65 7.20
CA THR A 55 13.85 -20.03 7.63
C THR A 55 13.43 -20.95 6.47
N LEU A 56 12.47 -20.52 5.64
CA LEU A 56 11.99 -21.28 4.49
C LEU A 56 13.05 -21.40 3.39
N TYR A 57 13.86 -20.37 3.16
CA TYR A 57 15.00 -20.48 2.25
C TYR A 57 16.03 -21.49 2.78
N GLY A 58 16.31 -21.48 4.08
CA GLY A 58 17.15 -22.50 4.71
C GLY A 58 16.56 -23.92 4.64
N GLU A 59 15.24 -24.08 4.57
CA GLU A 59 14.60 -25.38 4.28
C GLU A 59 14.87 -25.84 2.84
N LEU A 60 14.80 -24.95 1.85
CA LEU A 60 15.11 -25.29 0.46
C LEU A 60 16.56 -25.76 0.30
N ASP A 61 17.50 -25.08 0.96
CA ASP A 61 18.91 -25.46 0.93
C ASP A 61 19.13 -26.84 1.58
N ARG A 62 18.48 -27.11 2.71
CA ARG A 62 18.53 -28.43 3.37
C ARG A 62 17.98 -29.53 2.46
N LEU A 63 16.85 -29.31 1.79
CA LEU A 63 16.28 -30.28 0.84
C LEU A 63 17.25 -30.60 -0.30
N ALA A 64 18.03 -29.61 -0.77
CA ALA A 64 19.05 -29.82 -1.79
C ALA A 64 20.21 -30.70 -1.28
N VAL A 65 20.67 -30.47 -0.04
CA VAL A 65 21.70 -31.29 0.60
C VAL A 65 21.22 -32.72 0.82
N GLU A 66 20.04 -32.90 1.41
CA GLU A 66 19.45 -34.24 1.65
C GLU A 66 19.26 -35.03 0.34
N ARG A 67 18.98 -34.34 -0.77
CA ARG A 67 18.92 -34.96 -2.10
C ARG A 67 20.29 -35.42 -2.58
N ALA A 68 21.32 -34.59 -2.38
CA ALA A 68 22.69 -34.89 -2.76
C ALA A 68 23.25 -36.07 -1.94
N GLU A 69 22.89 -36.17 -0.66
CA GLU A 69 23.21 -37.30 0.23
C GLU A 69 22.38 -38.57 -0.08
N GLY A 70 21.37 -38.45 -0.93
CA GLY A 70 20.53 -39.59 -1.35
C GLY A 70 19.46 -39.99 -0.32
N LEU A 71 19.23 -39.17 0.71
CA LEU A 71 18.19 -39.39 1.72
C LEU A 71 16.79 -39.22 1.14
N LEU A 72 16.66 -38.37 0.11
CA LEU A 72 15.40 -38.09 -0.58
C LEU A 72 15.45 -38.48 -2.07
N THR A 73 14.31 -38.94 -2.57
CA THR A 73 14.08 -39.14 -4.01
C THR A 73 13.77 -37.81 -4.71
N ALA A 74 14.02 -37.74 -6.02
CA ALA A 74 13.72 -36.55 -6.82
C ALA A 74 12.24 -36.13 -6.74
N ARG A 75 11.32 -37.10 -6.64
CA ARG A 75 9.88 -36.82 -6.50
C ARG A 75 9.54 -36.21 -5.14
N GLN A 76 10.14 -36.72 -4.06
CA GLN A 76 9.92 -36.18 -2.72
C GLN A 76 10.45 -34.75 -2.61
N VAL A 77 11.65 -34.48 -3.12
CA VAL A 77 12.24 -33.14 -3.13
C VAL A 77 11.35 -32.16 -3.90
N LYS A 78 10.89 -32.54 -5.10
CA LYS A 78 9.98 -31.69 -5.89
C LYS A 78 8.73 -31.32 -5.11
N ILE A 79 8.05 -32.30 -4.49
CA ILE A 79 6.84 -32.05 -3.69
C ILE A 79 7.15 -31.10 -2.53
N SER A 80 8.22 -31.36 -1.79
CA SER A 80 8.63 -30.52 -0.66
C SER A 80 8.96 -29.09 -1.10
N THR A 81 9.72 -28.93 -2.18
CA THR A 81 10.07 -27.62 -2.76
C THR A 81 8.82 -26.86 -3.22
N ASP A 82 7.87 -27.53 -3.88
CA ASP A 82 6.63 -26.89 -4.33
C ASP A 82 5.80 -26.37 -3.14
N ILE A 83 5.74 -27.12 -2.03
CA ILE A 83 5.05 -26.70 -0.79
C ILE A 83 5.75 -25.50 -0.15
N VAL A 84 7.08 -25.52 -0.04
CA VAL A 84 7.86 -24.43 0.56
C VAL A 84 7.75 -23.15 -0.29
N ASN A 85 7.87 -23.26 -1.61
CA ASN A 85 7.69 -22.13 -2.53
C ASN A 85 6.29 -21.51 -2.45
N ALA A 86 5.25 -22.33 -2.25
CA ALA A 86 3.89 -21.82 -2.05
C ALA A 86 3.77 -21.01 -0.75
N LYS A 87 4.48 -21.39 0.32
CA LYS A 87 4.53 -20.61 1.56
C LYS A 87 5.30 -19.30 1.37
N ILE A 88 6.47 -19.35 0.71
CA ILE A 88 7.28 -18.18 0.38
C ILE A 88 6.46 -17.16 -0.41
N THR A 89 5.75 -17.61 -1.45
CA THR A 89 4.93 -16.73 -2.29
C THR A 89 3.84 -16.00 -1.48
N LYS A 90 3.20 -16.70 -0.54
CA LYS A 90 2.18 -16.10 0.35
C LYS A 90 2.79 -15.05 1.30
N LEU A 91 3.96 -15.35 1.87
CA LEU A 91 4.65 -14.43 2.77
C LEU A 91 5.18 -13.19 2.02
N GLN A 92 5.72 -13.35 0.81
CA GLN A 92 6.16 -12.24 -0.03
C GLN A 92 5.02 -11.30 -0.42
N ALA A 93 3.83 -11.84 -0.74
CA ALA A 93 2.66 -11.02 -1.00
C ALA A 93 2.27 -10.18 0.23
N ARG A 94 2.27 -10.78 1.43
CA ARG A 94 1.97 -10.09 2.69
C ARG A 94 3.02 -9.03 3.02
N GLN A 95 4.30 -9.30 2.76
CA GLN A 95 5.39 -8.34 2.95
C GLN A 95 5.25 -7.13 2.03
N GLN A 96 4.89 -7.35 0.75
CA GLN A 96 4.71 -6.27 -0.21
C GLN A 96 3.54 -5.35 0.16
N ASP A 97 2.48 -5.90 0.75
CA ASP A 97 1.35 -5.12 1.26
C ASP A 97 1.76 -4.28 2.49
N GLN A 98 2.67 -4.78 3.34
CA GLN A 98 3.17 -4.05 4.51
C GLN A 98 4.20 -2.97 4.18
N GLU A 99 5.10 -3.18 3.21
CA GLU A 99 6.06 -2.14 2.80
C GLU A 99 5.35 -0.90 2.26
N ARG A 100 4.18 -1.08 1.63
CA ARG A 100 3.30 0.01 1.20
C ARG A 100 2.70 0.82 2.36
N LEU A 101 2.77 0.33 3.60
CA LEU A 101 2.21 1.02 4.77
C LEU A 101 3.20 1.98 5.44
N ARG A 102 4.50 1.95 5.06
CA ARG A 102 5.54 2.87 5.58
C ARG A 102 5.46 4.29 5.02
N VAL A 103 4.26 4.80 4.80
CA VAL A 103 4.05 6.05 4.07
C VAL A 103 4.04 7.25 5.00
N PHE A 104 3.67 7.06 6.26
CA PHE A 104 3.53 8.16 7.23
C PHE A 104 4.83 8.48 7.96
N ASP A 105 5.91 7.71 7.75
CA ASP A 105 7.24 7.92 8.33
C ASP A 105 7.73 9.38 8.18
N GLY A 106 7.85 10.11 9.29
CA GLY A 106 8.30 11.51 9.31
C GLY A 106 7.21 12.56 9.04
N ILE A 107 5.94 12.17 8.95
CA ILE A 107 4.81 13.11 8.95
C ILE A 107 4.32 13.29 10.40
N PRO A 108 4.26 14.52 10.94
CA PRO A 108 3.88 14.78 12.33
C PRO A 108 2.35 14.68 12.52
N LEU A 109 1.79 13.48 12.50
CA LEU A 109 0.34 13.25 12.59
C LEU A 109 -0.29 13.81 13.87
N GLY A 110 -1.56 14.22 13.78
CA GLY A 110 -2.32 14.81 14.89
C GLY A 110 -1.92 16.25 15.24
N THR A 111 -1.16 16.90 14.35
CA THR A 111 -0.68 18.27 14.55
C THR A 111 -1.03 19.15 13.35
N PRO A 112 -1.19 20.48 13.54
CA PRO A 112 -1.46 21.39 12.42
C PRO A 112 -0.26 21.52 11.45
N GLN A 113 0.95 21.09 11.86
CA GLN A 113 2.15 21.13 11.01
C GLN A 113 2.10 20.14 9.83
N VAL A 114 1.17 19.19 9.85
CA VAL A 114 0.99 18.21 8.77
C VAL A 114 0.77 18.87 7.41
N ALA A 115 0.04 19.99 7.36
CA ALA A 115 -0.28 20.66 6.10
C ALA A 115 0.98 21.10 5.32
N GLY A 116 2.01 21.56 6.04
CA GLY A 116 3.29 21.92 5.42
C GLY A 116 4.02 20.70 4.87
N MET A 117 4.05 19.60 5.64
CA MET A 117 4.71 18.36 5.22
C MET A 117 4.03 17.70 4.02
N ILE A 118 2.70 17.70 3.98
CA ILE A 118 1.92 17.13 2.87
C ILE A 118 2.17 17.88 1.56
N ALA A 119 2.30 19.21 1.62
CA ALA A 119 2.60 20.03 0.45
C ALA A 119 4.02 19.78 -0.11
N GLU A 120 4.95 19.32 0.73
CA GLU A 120 6.34 19.02 0.33
C GLU A 120 6.54 17.57 -0.12
N LEU A 121 5.53 16.70 0.01
CA LEU A 121 5.63 15.31 -0.42
C LEU A 121 5.82 15.19 -1.93
N SER A 122 6.61 14.19 -2.35
CA SER A 122 6.64 13.80 -3.75
C SER A 122 5.26 13.28 -4.19
N PRO A 123 4.86 13.46 -5.48
CA PRO A 123 3.56 13.01 -5.97
C PRO A 123 3.30 11.53 -5.73
N ASP A 124 4.33 10.68 -5.86
CA ASP A 124 4.20 9.24 -5.66
C ASP A 124 3.96 8.89 -4.19
N ARG A 125 4.63 9.59 -3.26
CA ARG A 125 4.41 9.41 -1.83
C ARG A 125 3.04 9.92 -1.42
N PHE A 126 2.59 11.05 -1.97
CA PHE A 126 1.23 11.56 -1.73
C PHE A 126 0.15 10.59 -2.22
N ARG A 127 0.35 9.96 -3.39
CA ARG A 127 -0.55 8.90 -3.87
C ARG A 127 -0.59 7.70 -2.92
N ALA A 128 0.56 7.26 -2.43
CA ALA A 128 0.61 6.18 -1.44
C ALA A 128 -0.12 6.56 -0.14
N VAL A 129 0.00 7.81 0.33
CA VAL A 129 -0.74 8.30 1.51
C VAL A 129 -2.25 8.26 1.24
N LEU A 130 -2.68 8.74 0.06
CA LEU A 130 -4.07 8.71 -0.36
C LEU A 130 -4.62 7.28 -0.41
N ASP A 131 -3.90 6.35 -1.04
CA ASP A 131 -4.33 4.95 -1.20
C ASP A 131 -4.57 4.24 0.14
N VAL A 132 -3.82 4.62 1.18
CA VAL A 132 -4.00 4.10 2.53
C VAL A 132 -5.22 4.73 3.21
N LEU A 133 -5.43 6.05 3.04
CA LEU A 133 -6.48 6.78 3.75
C LEU A 133 -7.87 6.65 3.13
N ALA A 134 -7.96 6.69 1.79
CA ALA A 134 -9.23 6.82 1.11
C ALA A 134 -9.19 6.38 -0.36
N GLU A 135 -10.36 6.00 -0.87
CA GLU A 135 -10.59 5.91 -2.31
C GLU A 135 -11.22 7.22 -2.81
N VAL A 136 -10.61 7.85 -3.81
CA VAL A 136 -11.13 9.07 -4.42
C VAL A 136 -11.88 8.74 -5.70
N VAL A 137 -13.17 9.10 -5.74
CA VAL A 137 -14.04 8.88 -6.89
C VAL A 137 -14.50 10.24 -7.42
N VAL A 138 -14.25 10.50 -8.71
CA VAL A 138 -14.78 11.71 -9.37
C VAL A 138 -15.98 11.34 -10.23
N GLN A 139 -17.17 11.76 -9.77
CA GLN A 139 -18.44 11.46 -10.45
C GLN A 139 -18.50 12.10 -11.85
N PRO A 140 -19.25 11.55 -12.82
CA PRO A 140 -19.37 12.12 -14.18
C PRO A 140 -19.91 13.57 -14.21
N VAL A 141 -19.56 14.35 -15.23
CA VAL A 141 -20.05 15.74 -15.46
C VAL A 141 -21.54 15.83 -15.82
N GLY A 142 -22.13 14.74 -16.35
CA GLY A 142 -23.45 14.77 -17.00
C GLY A 142 -23.44 15.50 -18.35
N LYS A 143 -24.62 15.64 -18.98
CA LYS A 143 -24.76 16.17 -20.36
C LYS A 143 -24.50 17.68 -20.51
N SER A 144 -24.45 18.45 -19.42
CA SER A 144 -24.36 19.93 -19.47
C SER A 144 -23.31 20.56 -18.54
N GLY A 145 -22.46 19.76 -17.90
CA GLY A 145 -21.39 20.26 -17.04
C GLY A 145 -20.18 20.75 -17.83
N ARG A 146 -20.12 22.06 -18.12
CA ARG A 146 -18.95 22.70 -18.77
C ARG A 146 -17.90 23.24 -17.79
N ILE A 147 -18.26 23.34 -16.51
CA ILE A 147 -17.43 23.89 -15.43
C ILE A 147 -17.16 22.77 -14.43
N PHE A 148 -15.96 22.76 -13.85
CA PHE A 148 -15.62 21.83 -12.78
C PHE A 148 -16.50 22.10 -11.55
N ASN A 149 -17.15 21.06 -11.03
CA ASN A 149 -17.89 21.12 -9.77
C ASN A 149 -17.12 20.31 -8.71
N PRO A 150 -16.56 20.95 -7.67
CA PRO A 150 -15.87 20.27 -6.57
C PRO A 150 -16.70 19.19 -5.87
N GLU A 151 -18.02 19.34 -5.78
CA GLU A 151 -18.92 18.38 -5.12
C GLU A 151 -18.96 17.01 -5.81
N ARG A 152 -18.39 16.89 -7.01
CA ARG A 152 -18.26 15.61 -7.73
C ARG A 152 -17.10 14.78 -7.21
N VAL A 153 -16.17 15.37 -6.47
CA VAL A 153 -15.06 14.65 -5.85
C VAL A 153 -15.58 14.04 -4.55
N GLN A 154 -15.73 12.71 -4.55
CA GLN A 154 -16.13 11.94 -3.39
C GLN A 154 -14.90 11.25 -2.81
N VAL A 155 -14.71 11.39 -1.50
CA VAL A 155 -13.62 10.75 -0.76
C VAL A 155 -14.24 9.70 0.14
N ASN A 156 -14.00 8.43 -0.17
CA ASN A 156 -14.47 7.28 0.60
C ASN A 156 -13.34 6.85 1.54
N TRP A 157 -13.41 7.25 2.81
CA TRP A 157 -12.41 6.89 3.82
C TRP A 157 -12.41 5.39 4.12
N ARG A 158 -11.23 4.84 4.39
CA ARG A 158 -11.02 3.44 4.78
C ARG A 158 -10.97 3.24 6.29
#